data_AF-A0A5N4AUR4-F1
#
_entry.id   AF-A0A5N4AUR4-F1
#
_cell.length_a   1.000
_cell.length_b   1.000
_cell.length_c   1.000
_cell.angle_alpha   90.00
_cell.angle_beta   90.00
_cell.angle_gamma   90.00
#
_symmetry.space_group_name_H-M   'P 1'
#
loop_
_entity.id
_entity.type
_entity.pdbx_description
1 polymer ?
#
loop_
_entity_poly.entity_id
_entity_poly.type
_entity_poly.pdbx_seq_one_letter_code
_entity_poly.pdbx_strand_id
1 'polypeptide(L)' 'VIYFAKMGGTNLYDFVKRCLAPVISDKTAMTYSFIGRKGKKNFSSLKLSQAVI' A
#
# COMPACT_ATOMS: atom_id res chain seq x y z
N VAL A 1 2.97 -20.43 10.18
CA VAL A 1 2.80 -19.30 11.12
C VAL A 1 4.06 -18.42 11.25
N ILE A 2 5.26 -18.99 11.33
CA ILE A 2 6.52 -18.25 11.61
C ILE A 2 6.92 -17.23 10.51
N TYR A 3 6.61 -17.49 9.23
CA TYR A 3 7.01 -16.62 8.11
C TYR A 3 6.36 -15.23 8.17
N PHE A 4 5.05 -15.19 8.50
CA PHE A 4 4.31 -13.93 8.62
C PHE A 4 4.71 -13.14 9.87
N ALA A 5 5.10 -13.81 10.95
CA ALA A 5 5.64 -13.14 12.16
C ALA A 5 7.01 -12.47 11.89
N LYS A 6 7.88 -13.10 11.08
CA LYS A 6 9.16 -12.50 10.66
C LYS A 6 8.98 -11.25 9.78
N MET A 7 8.01 -11.27 8.87
CA MET A 7 7.66 -10.11 8.05
C MET A 7 6.90 -9.04 8.87
N GLY A 8 6.11 -9.46 9.85
CA GLY A 8 5.02 -8.67 10.40
C GLY A 8 5.29 -7.80 11.61
N GLY A 9 6.37 -8.05 12.35
CA GLY A 9 6.53 -7.40 13.65
C GLY A 9 5.47 -7.88 14.65
N THR A 10 5.33 -7.16 15.76
CA THR A 10 4.53 -7.56 16.92
C THR A 10 3.03 -7.34 16.77
N ASN A 11 2.59 -6.58 15.76
CA ASN A 11 1.16 -6.32 15.52
C ASN A 11 0.81 -6.35 14.03
N LEU A 12 -0.49 -6.52 13.72
CA LEU A 12 -1.01 -6.64 12.36
C LEU A 12 -0.78 -5.36 11.53
N TYR A 13 -0.77 -4.19 12.18
CA TYR A 13 -0.56 -2.90 11.52
C TYR A 13 0.85 -2.82 10.90
N ASP A 14 1.87 -3.23 11.64
CA ASP A 14 3.25 -3.26 11.17
C ASP A 14 3.45 -4.26 10.03
N PHE A 15 2.72 -5.39 10.06
CA PHE A 15 2.72 -6.36 8.97
C PHE A 15 2.13 -5.79 7.68
N VAL A 16 0.94 -5.22 7.76
CA VAL A 16 0.27 -4.59 6.62
C VAL A 16 1.17 -3.48 6.05
N LYS A 17 1.71 -2.62 6.90
CA LYS A 17 2.62 -1.53 6.50
C LYS A 17 3.88 -2.06 5.77
N ARG A 18 4.53 -3.10 6.29
CA ARG A 18 5.75 -3.67 5.68
C ARG A 18 5.47 -4.39 4.37
N CYS A 19 4.35 -5.08 4.25
CA CYS A 19 3.94 -5.70 2.99
C CYS A 19 3.55 -4.67 1.93
N LEU A 20 2.98 -3.53 2.34
CA LEU A 20 2.58 -2.45 1.43
C LEU A 20 3.71 -1.50 1.07
N ALA A 21 4.76 -1.36 1.89
CA ALA A 21 5.86 -0.43 1.66
C ALA A 21 6.56 -0.59 0.28
N PRO A 22 6.83 -1.80 -0.24
CA PRO A 22 7.41 -1.96 -1.58
C PRO A 22 6.43 -1.58 -2.70
N VAL A 23 5.12 -1.65 -2.43
CA VAL A 23 4.06 -1.42 -3.41
C VAL A 23 3.67 0.06 -3.47
N ILE A 24 3.62 0.73 -2.32
CA ILE A 24 3.45 2.18 -2.19
C ILE A 24 4.84 2.83 -2.26
N SER A 25 5.39 2.86 -3.47
CA SER A 25 6.67 3.50 -3.77
C SER A 25 6.46 4.90 -4.39
N ASP A 26 7.53 5.69 -4.47
CA ASP A 26 7.52 6.99 -5.16
C ASP A 26 7.09 6.85 -6.63
N LYS A 27 7.44 5.75 -7.29
CA LYS A 27 7.01 5.44 -8.65
C LYS A 27 5.48 5.30 -8.74
N THR A 28 4.88 4.67 -7.74
CA THR A 28 3.43 4.54 -7.61
C THR A 28 2.78 5.90 -7.36
N ALA A 29 3.38 6.74 -6.51
CA ALA A 29 2.92 8.11 -6.23
C ALA A 29 3.07 9.07 -7.43
N MET A 30 4.03 8.83 -8.33
CA MET A 30 4.16 9.59 -9.59
C MET A 30 3.05 9.25 -10.58
N THR A 31 2.58 8.00 -10.58
CA THR A 31 1.60 7.49 -11.55
C THR A 31 0.16 7.64 -11.07
N TYR A 32 -0.06 7.55 -9.75
CA TYR A 32 -1.38 7.54 -9.14
C TYR A 32 -1.55 8.67 -8.13
N SER A 33 -2.79 9.11 -7.94
CA SER A 33 -3.21 9.92 -6.79
C SER A 33 -4.55 9.43 -6.29
N PHE A 34 -4.92 9.74 -5.04
CA PHE A 34 -6.09 9.14 -4.41
C PHE A 34 -7.39 9.26 -5.23
N ILE A 35 -7.60 10.42 -5.88
CA ILE A 35 -8.80 10.72 -6.70
C ILE A 35 -8.44 10.89 -8.19
N GLY A 36 -7.17 10.76 -8.58
CA GLY A 36 -6.74 10.95 -9.97
C GLY A 36 -6.57 12.43 -10.39
N ARG A 37 -6.00 13.26 -9.52
CA ARG A 37 -5.68 14.68 -9.78
C ARG A 37 -4.35 14.84 -10.51
N LYS A 38 -4.18 16.00 -11.19
CA LYS A 38 -2.93 16.42 -11.86
C LYS A 38 -2.44 15.41 -12.93
N GLY A 39 -3.37 14.85 -13.70
CA GLY A 39 -3.05 13.88 -14.77
C GLY A 39 -2.63 12.49 -14.26
N LYS A 40 -2.71 12.23 -12.95
CA LYS A 40 -2.41 10.93 -12.35
C LYS A 40 -3.64 10.03 -12.38
N LYS A 41 -3.43 8.72 -12.42
CA LYS A 41 -4.51 7.72 -12.38
C LYS A 41 -5.18 7.67 -11.00
N ASN A 42 -6.44 7.26 -10.96
CA ASN A 42 -7.23 7.19 -9.73
C ASN A 42 -6.85 5.95 -8.89
N PHE A 43 -6.20 6.16 -7.75
CA PHE A 43 -5.81 5.09 -6.83
C PHE A 43 -7.01 4.45 -6.12
N SER A 44 -8.05 5.23 -5.78
CA SER A 44 -9.26 4.72 -5.10
C SER A 44 -10.04 3.67 -5.91
N SER A 45 -9.78 3.59 -7.22
CA SER A 45 -10.36 2.54 -8.07
C SER A 45 -9.64 1.19 -7.96
N LEU A 46 -8.42 1.16 -7.40
CA LEU A 46 -7.63 -0.06 -7.26
C LEU A 46 -8.08 -0.84 -6.03
N LYS A 47 -8.08 -2.17 -6.12
CA LYS A 47 -8.27 -3.07 -4.97
C LYS A 47 -7.29 -2.79 -3.83
N LEU A 48 -6.10 -2.32 -4.18
CA LEU A 48 -5.07 -1.94 -3.23
C LEU A 48 -5.48 -0.80 -2.29
N SER A 49 -6.36 0.10 -2.74
CA SER A 49 -6.88 1.17 -1.89
C SER A 49 -7.77 0.67 -0.76
N GLN A 50 -8.43 -0.48 -0.95
CA GLN A 50 -9.28 -1.14 0.05
C GLN A 50 -8.47 -1.84 1.15
N ALA A 51 -7.16 -2.03 0.94
CA ALA A 51 -6.26 -2.65 1.92
C ALA A 51 -5.54 -1.62 2.80
N VAL A 52 -5.60 -0.34 2.43
CA VAL A 52 -4.90 0.78 3.08
C VAL A 52 -5.86 1.66 3.89
N ILE A 53 -7.14 1.62 3.55
CA ILE A 53 -8.26 2.35 4.20
C ILE A 53 -9.18 1.32 4.83
#